data_AF-A0A948I6Y6-F1
#
_entry.id   AF-A0A948I6Y6-F1
#
_cell.length_a   1.000
_cell.length_b   1.000
_cell.length_c   1.000
_cell.angle_alpha   90.00
_cell.angle_beta   90.00
_cell.angle_gamma   90.00
#
_symmetry.space_group_name_H-M   'P 1'
#
loop_
_entity.id
_entity.type
_entity.pdbx_description
1 polymer ?
#
loop_
_entity_poly.entity_id
_entity_poly.type
_entity_poly.pdbx_seq_one_letter_code
_entity_poly.pdbx_strand_id
1 'polypeptide(L)'
;MLTPSLPDLVPDVPGKGRSILLAWEMGEGFAHAARLLWLARRLIRSGWRPIVAARDPATLRDAYDAEGIDVFPAPPHEPCFTGPPPFRAASYADVMGICGYADRDRLAALVTAWDALLAQHAPAAIIADYSPLLSLAAFRRIPVIPIGDGFVVPPELPEGGFPPLGARQPDVWPPSDLLANA
;
A
#
# COMPACT_ATOMS: atom_id res chain seq x y z
N MET A 1 -14.30 -22.50 -25.12
CA MET A 1 -14.10 -21.28 -24.32
C MET A 1 -12.87 -20.58 -24.85
N LEU A 2 -13.05 -19.44 -25.52
CA LEU A 2 -11.96 -18.60 -26.02
C LEU A 2 -11.45 -17.75 -24.86
N THR A 3 -10.22 -17.98 -24.42
CA THR A 3 -9.48 -17.02 -23.60
C THR A 3 -9.25 -15.79 -24.46
N PRO A 4 -9.68 -14.58 -24.06
CA PRO A 4 -9.29 -13.38 -24.79
C PRO A 4 -7.77 -13.22 -24.66
N SER A 5 -7.05 -13.33 -25.78
CA SER A 5 -5.64 -12.94 -25.84
C SER A 5 -5.58 -11.43 -25.64
N LEU A 6 -5.04 -11.01 -24.49
CA LEU A 6 -4.62 -9.63 -24.27
C LEU A 6 -3.71 -9.22 -25.45
N PRO A 7 -3.91 -8.04 -26.06
CA PRO A 7 -3.06 -7.62 -27.17
C PRO A 7 -1.58 -7.64 -26.74
N ASP A 8 -0.74 -8.32 -27.53
CA ASP A 8 0.67 -8.60 -27.23
C ASP A 8 1.57 -7.35 -27.13
N LEU A 9 1.05 -6.18 -27.44
CA LEU A 9 1.80 -4.93 -27.41
C LEU A 9 0.94 -3.83 -26.80
N VAL A 10 1.15 -3.58 -25.51
CA VAL A 10 0.89 -2.24 -24.98
C VAL A 10 1.80 -1.30 -25.80
N PRO A 11 1.27 -0.23 -26.43
CA PRO A 11 2.07 0.73 -27.18
C PRO A 11 3.24 1.24 -26.34
N ASP A 12 4.30 1.74 -26.98
CA ASP A 12 5.50 2.21 -26.27
C ASP A 12 5.14 3.21 -25.16
N VAL A 13 5.13 2.73 -23.92
CA VAL A 13 4.75 3.55 -22.76
C VAL A 13 5.97 4.39 -22.38
N PRO A 14 5.86 5.73 -22.33
CA PRO A 14 6.96 6.58 -21.89
C PRO A 14 7.50 6.13 -20.51
N GLY A 15 8.83 6.02 -20.39
CA GLY A 15 9.50 5.71 -19.11
C GLY A 15 10.11 4.31 -18.96
N LYS A 16 10.12 3.48 -20.01
CA LYS A 16 10.85 2.19 -20.03
C LYS A 16 12.28 2.34 -19.50
N GLY A 17 12.72 1.38 -18.69
CA GLY A 17 13.99 1.37 -17.98
C GLY A 17 14.00 2.11 -16.64
N ARG A 18 12.97 2.91 -16.31
CA ARG A 18 12.84 3.55 -14.99
C ARG A 18 12.24 2.58 -13.96
N SER A 19 12.44 2.90 -12.68
CA SER A 19 11.90 2.13 -11.58
C SER A 19 10.41 2.43 -11.34
N ILE A 20 9.64 1.40 -11.01
CA ILE A 20 8.32 1.53 -10.37
C ILE A 20 8.43 0.90 -8.99
N LEU A 21 8.03 1.64 -7.96
CA LEU A 21 7.99 1.11 -6.61
C LEU A 21 6.66 0.41 -6.38
N LEU A 22 6.70 -0.87 -6.03
CA LEU A 22 5.56 -1.64 -5.56
C LEU A 22 5.69 -1.71 -4.04
N ALA A 23 4.65 -1.32 -3.32
CA ALA A 23 4.73 -1.23 -1.87
C ALA A 23 3.60 -1.99 -1.20
N TRP A 24 3.94 -2.63 -0.09
CA TRP A 24 3.02 -3.19 0.88
C TRP A 24 3.48 -2.73 2.26
N GLU A 25 2.67 -1.90 2.94
CA GLU A 25 3.07 -1.23 4.19
C GLU A 25 2.37 -1.84 5.40
N MET A 26 1.08 -2.18 5.24
CA MET A 26 0.20 -2.58 6.33
C MET A 26 -0.53 -3.88 6.05
N GLY A 27 -1.06 -4.47 7.12
CA GLY A 27 -1.70 -5.78 7.07
C GLY A 27 -0.68 -6.91 7.04
N GLU A 28 -1.18 -8.13 7.19
CA GLU A 28 -0.38 -9.33 7.20
C GLU A 28 -0.75 -10.21 6.01
N GLY A 29 0.19 -11.04 5.57
CA GLY A 29 -0.13 -12.22 4.78
C GLY A 29 0.36 -12.26 3.34
N PHE A 30 0.43 -13.50 2.86
CA PHE A 30 0.95 -13.93 1.56
C PHE A 30 0.30 -13.24 0.35
N ALA A 31 -0.97 -12.84 0.45
CA ALA A 31 -1.74 -12.33 -0.67
C ALA A 31 -1.17 -11.00 -1.21
N HIS A 32 -0.67 -10.12 -0.35
CA HIS A 32 -0.03 -8.87 -0.76
C HIS A 32 1.24 -9.15 -1.56
N ALA A 33 2.15 -9.94 -0.99
CA ALA A 33 3.38 -10.34 -1.66
C ALA A 33 3.12 -11.07 -3.00
N ALA A 34 2.15 -11.98 -3.06
CA ALA A 34 1.83 -12.68 -4.31
C ALA A 34 1.29 -11.74 -5.39
N ARG A 35 0.46 -10.77 -5.00
CA ARG A 35 -0.11 -9.76 -5.91
C ARG A 35 0.97 -8.82 -6.45
N LEU A 36 1.86 -8.32 -5.59
CA LEU A 36 2.97 -7.47 -6.00
C LEU A 36 3.94 -8.22 -6.93
N LEU A 37 4.25 -9.49 -6.65
CA LEU A 37 5.07 -10.32 -7.53
C LEU A 37 4.43 -10.50 -8.92
N TRP A 38 3.11 -10.76 -8.97
CA TRP A 38 2.39 -10.88 -10.23
C TRP A 38 2.45 -9.58 -11.05
N LEU A 39 2.26 -8.43 -10.41
CA LEU A 39 2.38 -7.11 -11.05
C LEU A 39 3.81 -6.85 -11.52
N ALA A 40 4.81 -7.14 -10.68
CA ALA A 40 6.22 -6.95 -11.01
C ALA A 40 6.61 -7.73 -12.28
N ARG A 41 6.18 -8.99 -12.40
CA ARG A 41 6.39 -9.80 -13.62
C ARG A 41 5.81 -9.14 -14.87
N ARG A 42 4.61 -8.54 -14.77
CA ARG A 42 3.98 -7.82 -15.89
C ARG A 42 4.75 -6.55 -16.26
N LEU A 43 5.25 -5.82 -15.25
CA LEU A 43 6.07 -4.63 -15.44
C LEU A 43 7.40 -4.95 -16.13
N ILE A 44 8.09 -6.02 -15.72
CA ILE A 44 9.32 -6.51 -16.36
C ILE A 44 9.09 -6.78 -17.85
N ARG A 45 8.03 -7.55 -18.18
CA ARG A 45 7.67 -7.85 -19.58
C ARG A 45 7.33 -6.62 -20.41
N SER A 46 6.95 -5.52 -19.75
CA SER A 46 6.62 -4.24 -20.38
C SER A 46 7.83 -3.28 -20.44
N GLY A 47 9.01 -3.70 -19.95
CA GLY A 47 10.25 -2.92 -19.99
C GLY A 47 10.48 -2.00 -18.79
N TRP A 48 9.76 -2.19 -17.69
CA TRP A 48 9.95 -1.43 -16.44
C TRP A 48 10.82 -2.20 -15.44
N ARG A 49 11.44 -1.47 -14.51
CA ARG A 49 12.22 -2.06 -13.41
C ARG A 49 11.43 -2.02 -12.10
N PRO A 50 10.68 -3.07 -11.72
CA PRO A 50 10.03 -3.09 -10.43
C PRO A 50 11.06 -3.18 -9.30
N ILE A 51 10.79 -2.45 -8.22
CA ILE A 51 11.43 -2.62 -6.91
C ILE A 51 10.32 -2.73 -5.86
N VAL A 52 10.56 -3.45 -4.77
CA VAL A 52 9.51 -3.78 -3.79
C VAL A 52 9.91 -3.32 -2.39
N ALA A 53 9.08 -2.47 -1.79
CA ALA A 53 9.10 -2.19 -0.36
C ALA A 53 8.01 -3.03 0.32
N ALA A 54 8.39 -4.00 1.13
CA ALA A 54 7.45 -4.94 1.74
C ALA A 54 7.43 -4.84 3.27
N ARG A 55 6.23 -4.92 3.85
CA ARG A 55 6.01 -5.07 5.29
C ARG A 55 6.78 -6.26 5.85
N ASP A 56 6.72 -7.39 5.14
CA ASP A 56 7.55 -8.56 5.38
C ASP A 56 8.32 -8.95 4.10
N PRO A 57 9.60 -8.53 3.97
CA PRO A 57 10.46 -8.88 2.83
C PRO A 57 10.79 -10.36 2.72
N ALA A 58 10.59 -11.16 3.78
CA ALA A 58 10.87 -12.59 3.75
C ALA A 58 9.77 -13.36 3.01
N THR A 59 8.53 -12.87 3.05
CA THR A 59 7.42 -13.50 2.33
C THR A 59 7.69 -13.52 0.82
N LEU A 60 7.71 -14.74 0.25
CA LEU A 60 8.00 -15.01 -1.17
C LEU A 60 9.38 -14.56 -1.66
N ARG A 61 10.38 -14.43 -0.76
CA ARG A 61 11.72 -13.96 -1.12
C ARG A 61 12.33 -14.69 -2.31
N ASP A 62 12.35 -16.03 -2.28
CA ASP A 62 12.93 -16.85 -3.36
C ASP A 62 12.27 -16.59 -4.73
N ALA A 63 10.96 -16.31 -4.73
CA ALA A 63 10.21 -16.05 -5.95
C ALA A 63 10.49 -14.65 -6.51
N TYR A 64 10.77 -13.66 -5.67
CA TYR A 64 11.27 -12.35 -6.10
C TYR A 64 12.70 -12.42 -6.62
N ASP A 65 13.55 -13.21 -5.97
CA ASP A 65 14.95 -13.42 -6.38
C ASP A 65 15.06 -14.08 -7.75
N ALA A 66 14.22 -15.09 -8.01
CA ALA A 66 14.15 -15.75 -9.30
C ALA A 66 13.85 -14.78 -10.48
N GLU A 67 13.21 -13.64 -10.19
CA GLU A 67 12.89 -12.59 -11.16
C GLU A 67 13.90 -11.42 -11.12
N GLY A 68 14.91 -11.47 -10.24
CA GLY A 68 15.89 -10.39 -10.06
C GLY A 68 15.31 -9.10 -9.48
N ILE A 69 14.27 -9.19 -8.64
CA ILE A 69 13.58 -8.03 -8.07
C ILE A 69 14.21 -7.66 -6.73
N ASP A 70 14.60 -6.39 -6.58
CA ASP A 70 15.07 -5.86 -5.30
C ASP A 70 13.88 -5.73 -4.34
N VAL A 71 13.91 -6.50 -3.25
CA VAL A 71 12.94 -6.43 -2.14
C VAL A 71 13.62 -5.92 -0.89
N PHE A 72 13.06 -4.89 -0.26
CA PHE A 72 13.56 -4.27 0.96
C PHE A 72 12.39 -3.96 1.93
N PRO A 73 12.66 -3.77 3.24
CA PRO A 73 11.61 -3.49 4.20
C PRO A 73 10.94 -2.12 3.98
N ALA A 74 9.61 -2.10 4.06
CA ALA A 74 8.85 -0.87 4.27
C ALA A 74 9.11 -0.33 5.69
N PRO A 75 8.92 0.98 5.95
CA PRO A 75 8.96 1.54 7.29
C PRO A 75 8.07 0.76 8.27
N PRO A 76 8.58 0.39 9.45
CA PRO A 76 7.91 -0.56 10.31
C PRO A 76 6.71 0.07 11.04
N HIS A 77 5.51 -0.41 10.75
CA HIS A 77 4.33 -0.20 11.60
C HIS A 77 4.37 -1.11 12.83
N GLU A 78 3.75 -0.64 13.91
CA GLU A 78 3.46 -1.52 15.04
C GLU A 78 2.42 -2.58 14.64
N PRO A 79 2.47 -3.77 15.26
CA PRO A 79 1.44 -4.77 15.04
C PRO A 79 0.06 -4.23 15.44
N CYS A 80 -0.83 -4.10 14.46
CA CYS A 80 -2.23 -3.80 14.70
C CYS A 80 -2.89 -4.95 15.49
N PHE A 81 -3.94 -4.62 16.23
CA PHE A 81 -4.81 -5.61 16.89
C PHE A 81 -4.12 -6.47 17.96
N THR A 82 -3.06 -5.94 18.58
CA THR A 82 -2.38 -6.60 19.70
C THR A 82 -2.95 -6.15 21.04
N GLY A 83 -3.17 -7.11 21.95
CA GLY A 83 -3.64 -6.88 23.31
C GLY A 83 -5.17 -7.00 23.52
N PRO A 84 -5.62 -7.16 24.78
CA PRO A 84 -7.04 -7.05 25.16
C PRO A 84 -7.49 -5.58 25.24
N PRO A 85 -8.78 -5.24 24.99
CA PRO A 85 -9.97 -6.07 24.71
C PRO A 85 -10.13 -6.48 23.22
N PRO A 86 -11.11 -7.34 22.85
CA PRO A 86 -11.29 -7.79 21.46
C PRO A 86 -11.45 -6.64 20.46
N PHE A 87 -10.92 -6.86 19.25
CA PHE A 87 -11.02 -5.97 18.10
C PHE A 87 -12.45 -5.45 17.92
N ARG A 88 -12.60 -4.13 17.97
CA ARG A 88 -13.84 -3.41 17.65
C ARG A 88 -13.49 -2.29 16.68
N ALA A 89 -14.03 -2.37 15.47
CA ALA A 89 -13.97 -1.30 14.48
C ALA A 89 -15.36 -1.14 13.86
N ALA A 90 -15.90 0.07 13.91
CA ALA A 90 -17.13 0.46 13.24
C ALA A 90 -16.92 0.75 11.76
N SER A 91 -15.75 1.26 11.40
CA SER A 91 -15.37 1.63 10.04
C SER A 91 -13.87 1.46 9.82
N TYR A 92 -13.41 1.79 8.61
CA TYR A 92 -11.98 1.84 8.30
C TYR A 92 -11.20 2.85 9.17
N ALA A 93 -11.84 3.94 9.61
CA ALA A 93 -11.19 4.89 10.52
C ALA A 93 -10.73 4.18 11.81
N ASP A 94 -11.61 3.42 12.45
CA ASP A 94 -11.24 2.67 13.66
C ASP A 94 -10.10 1.68 13.42
N VAL A 95 -10.08 1.02 12.27
CA VAL A 95 -8.98 0.14 11.87
C VAL A 95 -7.66 0.90 11.84
N MET A 96 -7.64 2.08 11.21
CA MET A 96 -6.44 2.91 11.13
C MET A 96 -6.03 3.44 12.51
N GLY A 97 -6.98 3.87 13.34
CA GLY A 97 -6.75 4.28 14.73
C GLY A 97 -6.06 3.20 15.55
N ILE A 98 -6.55 1.95 15.48
CA ILE A 98 -5.95 0.78 16.13
C ILE A 98 -4.54 0.49 15.60
N CYS A 99 -4.31 0.76 14.32
CA CYS A 99 -3.00 0.61 13.68
C CYS A 99 -2.04 1.78 13.94
N GLY A 100 -2.36 2.67 14.89
CA GLY A 100 -1.46 3.74 15.34
C GLY A 100 -1.62 5.05 14.58
N TYR A 101 -2.66 5.22 13.75
CA TYR A 101 -2.89 6.48 13.02
C TYR A 101 -3.46 7.60 13.90
N ALA A 102 -3.71 7.32 15.18
CA ALA A 102 -4.04 8.33 16.18
C ALA A 102 -2.80 9.07 16.73
N ASP A 103 -1.58 8.62 16.41
CA ASP A 103 -0.33 9.20 16.91
C ASP A 103 0.42 9.99 15.82
N ARG A 104 0.21 11.31 15.82
CA ARG A 104 0.79 12.22 14.83
C ARG A 104 2.31 12.19 14.76
N ASP A 105 3.01 12.17 15.91
CA ASP A 105 4.47 12.22 15.93
C ASP A 105 5.06 10.95 15.33
N ARG A 106 4.41 9.81 15.60
CA ARG A 106 4.76 8.53 14.97
C ARG A 106 4.52 8.55 13.47
N LEU A 107 3.35 9.04 13.02
CA LEU A 107 3.04 9.13 11.60
C LEU A 107 4.08 10.01 10.87
N ALA A 108 4.46 11.15 11.46
CA ALA A 108 5.47 12.05 10.89
C ALA A 108 6.84 11.35 10.73
N ALA A 109 7.24 10.53 11.70
CA ALA A 109 8.48 9.75 11.60
C ALA A 109 8.43 8.71 10.47
N LEU A 110 7.29 8.03 10.29
CA LEU A 110 7.10 7.04 9.22
C LEU A 110 7.05 7.70 7.84
N VAL A 111 6.38 8.84 7.71
CA VAL A 111 6.38 9.65 6.47
C VAL A 111 7.80 10.11 6.13
N THR A 112 8.59 10.54 7.12
CA THR A 112 9.99 10.91 6.93
C THR A 112 10.84 9.72 6.44
N ALA A 113 10.59 8.51 6.97
CA ALA A 113 11.25 7.30 6.51
C ALA A 113 10.88 6.97 5.05
N TRP A 114 9.61 7.12 4.68
CA TRP A 114 9.18 6.97 3.29
C TRP A 114 9.82 8.02 2.37
N ASP A 115 9.92 9.27 2.81
CA ASP A 115 10.61 10.32 2.06
C ASP A 115 12.06 9.96 1.75
N ALA A 116 12.78 9.40 2.72
CA ALA A 116 14.15 8.94 2.51
C ALA A 116 14.22 7.80 1.46
N LEU A 117 13.31 6.82 1.54
CA LEU A 117 13.24 5.72 0.57
C LEU A 117 12.88 6.22 -0.84
N LEU A 118 11.92 7.14 -0.95
CA LEU A 118 11.53 7.73 -2.23
C LEU A 118 12.67 8.55 -2.84
N ALA A 119 13.41 9.31 -2.03
CA ALA A 119 14.59 10.04 -2.50
C ALA A 119 15.71 9.11 -2.96
N GLN A 120 15.96 8.03 -2.22
CA GLN A 120 16.99 7.03 -2.54
C GLN A 120 16.69 6.29 -3.85
N HIS A 121 15.44 5.89 -4.07
CA HIS A 121 15.06 5.03 -5.19
C HIS A 121 14.52 5.79 -6.41
N ALA A 122 14.10 7.04 -6.22
CA ALA A 122 13.56 7.95 -7.23
C ALA A 122 12.59 7.28 -8.25
N PRO A 123 11.54 6.57 -7.78
CA PRO A 123 10.66 5.83 -8.66
C PRO A 123 9.87 6.77 -9.58
N ALA A 124 9.58 6.29 -10.80
CA ALA A 124 8.77 7.02 -11.77
C ALA A 124 7.28 7.03 -11.42
N ALA A 125 6.83 5.99 -10.73
CA ALA A 125 5.47 5.81 -10.24
C ALA A 125 5.47 4.80 -9.08
N ILE A 126 4.38 4.78 -8.32
CA ILE A 126 4.17 3.90 -7.17
C ILE A 126 2.89 3.10 -7.39
N ILE A 127 2.95 1.79 -7.10
CA ILE A 127 1.78 0.94 -6.90
C ILE A 127 1.70 0.65 -5.40
N ALA A 128 0.66 1.15 -4.75
CA ALA A 128 0.50 1.07 -3.29
C ALA A 128 -0.57 0.02 -2.94
N ASP A 129 -0.15 -1.12 -2.40
CA ASP A 129 -1.04 -2.14 -1.84
C ASP A 129 -1.09 -1.98 -0.32
N TYR A 130 -2.19 -1.44 0.18
CA TYR A 130 -2.35 -1.12 1.61
C TYR A 130 -1.15 -0.33 2.16
N SER A 131 -0.77 0.76 1.44
CA SER A 131 0.31 1.69 1.82
C SER A 131 -0.13 3.15 1.92
N PRO A 132 -0.97 3.49 2.91
CA PRO A 132 -1.49 4.84 3.06
C PRO A 132 -0.43 5.88 3.41
N LEU A 133 0.58 5.61 4.26
CA LEU A 133 1.61 6.62 4.54
C LEU A 133 2.57 6.83 3.38
N LEU A 134 2.87 5.79 2.61
CA LEU A 134 3.57 5.98 1.34
C LEU A 134 2.77 6.87 0.39
N SER A 135 1.46 6.67 0.31
CA SER A 135 0.59 7.47 -0.55
C SER A 135 0.57 8.93 -0.13
N LEU A 136 0.50 9.18 1.18
CA LEU A 136 0.62 10.51 1.77
C LEU A 136 1.98 11.14 1.48
N ALA A 137 3.08 10.41 1.72
CA ALA A 137 4.41 10.89 1.40
C ALA A 137 4.47 11.27 -0.08
N ALA A 138 4.10 10.39 -1.00
CA ALA A 138 4.18 10.64 -2.44
C ALA A 138 3.19 11.71 -2.98
N PHE A 139 2.27 12.21 -2.16
CA PHE A 139 1.20 13.10 -2.57
C PHE A 139 1.72 14.31 -3.36
N ARG A 140 1.19 14.50 -4.58
CA ARG A 140 1.57 15.55 -5.54
C ARG A 140 3.05 15.56 -5.97
N ARG A 141 3.85 14.55 -5.61
CA ARG A 141 5.27 14.44 -5.98
C ARG A 141 5.53 13.30 -6.97
N ILE A 142 4.92 12.14 -6.74
CA ILE A 142 5.09 10.94 -7.56
C ILE A 142 3.70 10.37 -7.87
N PRO A 143 3.41 9.94 -9.11
CA PRO A 143 2.14 9.27 -9.41
C PRO A 143 1.95 8.01 -8.57
N VAL A 144 0.82 7.91 -7.87
CA VAL A 144 0.46 6.76 -7.02
C VAL A 144 -0.77 6.08 -7.58
N ILE A 145 -0.71 4.76 -7.68
CA ILE A 145 -1.83 3.89 -8.04
C ILE A 145 -2.14 3.02 -6.81
N PRO A 146 -3.10 3.41 -5.96
CA PRO A 146 -3.55 2.53 -4.89
C PRO A 146 -4.26 1.32 -5.49
N ILE A 147 -3.98 0.14 -4.96
CA ILE A 147 -4.61 -1.12 -5.36
C ILE A 147 -5.13 -1.87 -4.15
N GLY A 148 -6.20 -2.63 -4.36
CA GLY A 148 -6.77 -3.48 -3.34
C GLY A 148 -8.28 -3.62 -3.49
N ASP A 149 -8.90 -4.18 -2.46
CA ASP A 149 -10.34 -4.29 -2.35
C ASP A 149 -10.93 -3.08 -1.61
N GLY A 150 -12.26 -3.08 -1.44
CA GLY A 150 -12.97 -2.03 -0.73
C GLY A 150 -12.69 -1.98 0.78
N PHE A 151 -11.89 -2.90 1.33
CA PHE A 151 -11.42 -2.81 2.71
C PHE A 151 -10.12 -2.01 2.81
N VAL A 152 -9.13 -2.29 1.95
CA VAL A 152 -7.84 -1.58 1.98
C VAL A 152 -7.84 -0.27 1.20
N VAL A 153 -8.74 -0.11 0.23
CA VAL A 153 -9.01 1.14 -0.50
C VAL A 153 -10.52 1.42 -0.46
N PRO A 154 -11.08 1.73 0.72
CA PRO A 154 -12.51 1.97 0.84
C PRO A 154 -12.92 3.23 0.07
N PRO A 155 -14.14 3.25 -0.52
CA PRO A 155 -14.68 4.48 -1.08
C PRO A 155 -14.98 5.49 0.03
N GLU A 156 -14.81 6.77 -0.26
CA GLU A 156 -15.32 7.84 0.59
C GLU A 156 -16.84 7.90 0.48
N LEU A 157 -17.54 8.09 1.60
CA LEU A 157 -18.98 8.31 1.61
C LEU A 157 -19.32 9.77 1.26
N PRO A 158 -20.46 10.06 0.60
CA PRO A 158 -20.85 11.42 0.20
C PRO A 158 -20.86 12.45 1.33
N GLU A 159 -21.18 12.02 2.55
CA GLU A 159 -21.21 12.83 3.77
C GLU A 159 -19.84 12.96 4.48
N GLY A 160 -18.79 12.36 3.91
CA GLY A 160 -17.50 12.17 4.55
C GLY A 160 -17.44 10.91 5.41
N GLY A 161 -16.24 10.33 5.55
CA GLY A 161 -16.00 9.11 6.31
C GLY A 161 -16.04 7.83 5.48
N PHE A 162 -16.11 6.68 6.17
CA PHE A 162 -15.93 5.36 5.57
C PHE A 162 -17.14 4.45 5.73
N PRO A 163 -17.37 3.49 4.81
CA PRO A 163 -18.42 2.49 4.95
C PRO A 163 -18.32 1.72 6.27
N PRO A 164 -19.47 1.33 6.86
CA PRO A 164 -19.47 0.56 8.09
C PRO A 164 -18.93 -0.85 7.86
N LEU A 165 -18.14 -1.33 8.81
CA LEU A 165 -17.66 -2.71 8.88
C LEU A 165 -18.70 -3.56 9.64
N GLY A 166 -19.75 -3.97 8.93
CA GLY A 166 -20.85 -4.77 9.49
C GLY A 166 -22.08 -3.92 9.85
N ALA A 167 -22.73 -4.23 10.97
CA ALA A 167 -23.87 -3.45 11.44
C ALA A 167 -23.43 -2.03 11.80
N ARG A 168 -24.20 -1.02 11.38
CA ARG A 168 -23.85 0.38 11.63
C ARG A 168 -23.79 0.64 13.13
N GLN A 169 -22.63 1.09 13.59
CA GLN A 169 -22.36 1.51 14.97
C GLN A 169 -21.51 2.79 14.92
N PRO A 170 -21.45 3.59 16.00
CA PRO A 170 -20.61 4.78 16.04
C PRO A 170 -19.11 4.42 15.95
N ASP A 171 -18.33 5.24 15.25
CA ASP A 171 -16.87 5.15 15.24
C ASP A 171 -16.31 5.39 16.65
N VAL A 172 -15.25 4.65 16.99
CA VAL A 172 -14.44 4.90 18.19
C VAL A 172 -13.52 6.10 17.94
N TRP A 173 -12.96 6.21 16.74
CA TRP A 173 -12.19 7.35 16.27
C TRP A 173 -12.91 8.06 15.13
N PRO A 174 -13.28 9.35 15.30
CA PRO A 174 -13.85 10.14 14.21
C PRO A 174 -12.88 10.18 13.00
N PRO A 175 -13.36 9.93 11.76
CA PRO A 175 -12.50 9.98 10.57
C PRO A 175 -11.75 11.32 10.42
N SER A 176 -12.39 12.44 10.80
CA SER A 176 -11.77 13.77 10.77
C SER A 176 -10.54 13.88 11.65
N ASP A 177 -10.55 13.22 12.82
CA ASP A 177 -9.49 13.33 13.80
C ASP A 177 -8.26 12.54 13.34
N LEU A 178 -8.48 11.39 12.69
CA LEU A 178 -7.40 10.61 12.09
C LEU A 178 -6.81 11.31 10.87
N LEU A 179 -7.64 11.90 10.01
CA LEU A 179 -7.17 12.65 8.86
C LEU A 179 -6.40 13.91 9.26
N ALA A 180 -6.69 14.51 10.41
CA ALA A 180 -5.95 15.65 10.94
C ALA A 180 -4.51 15.30 11.41
N ASN A 181 -4.21 14.01 11.58
CA ASN A 181 -2.86 13.54 11.93
C ASN A 181 -1.97 13.30 10.70
N ALA A 182 -2.55 13.28 9.51
CA ALA A 182 -1.88 13.08 8.23
C ALA A 182 -1.32 14.38 7.63
#